data_AF-A0A539ELW6-F1
#
_entry.id   AF-A0A539ELW6-F1
#
_cell.length_a   1.000
_cell.length_b   1.000
_cell.length_c   1.000
_cell.angle_alpha   90.00
_cell.angle_beta   90.00
_cell.angle_gamma   90.00
#
_symmetry.space_group_name_H-M   'P 1'
#
loop_
_entity.id
_entity.type
_entity.pdbx_description
1 polymer ?
#
loop_
_entity_poly.entity_id
_entity_poly.type
_entity_poly.pdbx_seq_one_letter_code
_entity_poly.pdbx_strand_id
1 'polypeptide(L)'
;MGWFDFAVGTVPVRLAAHRLIEPGSKPDDINVFFRDLTTGKESYKVGRYVEPEKQKDGTYVLDFNMAYNPACAFSNYYNCPIPPKENNLKVAIRAGEKDSHYSH
;
A
#
# COMPACT_ATOMS: atom_id res chain seq x y z
N MET A 1 6.03 -13.75 -4.78
CA MET A 1 4.73 -13.29 -4.28
C MET A 1 4.58 -13.83 -2.87
N GLY A 2 4.55 -12.93 -1.88
CA GLY A 2 4.28 -13.26 -0.47
C GLY A 2 2.91 -12.73 -0.06
N TRP A 3 2.46 -13.04 1.15
CA TRP A 3 1.18 -12.57 1.68
C TRP A 3 1.35 -12.04 3.10
N PHE A 4 0.67 -10.94 3.39
CA PHE A 4 0.41 -10.48 4.74
C PHE A 4 -1.02 -10.86 5.11
N ASP A 5 -1.17 -11.71 6.11
CA ASP A 5 -2.44 -12.04 6.75
C ASP A 5 -2.56 -11.26 8.05
N PHE A 6 -3.64 -10.49 8.22
CA PHE A 6 -3.84 -9.66 9.39
C PHE A 6 -5.33 -9.38 9.61
N ALA A 7 -5.66 -8.70 10.71
CA ALA A 7 -7.02 -8.25 10.98
C ALA A 7 -7.08 -6.72 11.11
N VAL A 8 -8.13 -6.12 10.56
CA VAL A 8 -8.47 -4.72 10.80
C VAL A 8 -9.67 -4.71 11.73
N GLY A 9 -9.42 -4.40 13.01
CA GLY A 9 -10.38 -4.69 14.08
C GLY A 9 -10.64 -6.20 14.14
N THR A 10 -11.88 -6.61 13.85
CA THR A 10 -12.30 -8.03 13.83
C THR A 10 -12.36 -8.63 12.43
N VAL A 11 -12.08 -7.86 11.37
CA VAL A 11 -12.21 -8.33 9.99
C VAL A 11 -10.88 -8.90 9.51
N PRO A 12 -10.78 -10.21 9.24
CA PRO A 12 -9.59 -10.80 8.66
C PRO A 12 -9.44 -10.33 7.20
N VAL A 13 -8.24 -9.93 6.84
CA VAL A 13 -7.88 -9.45 5.51
C VAL A 13 -6.50 -9.95 5.13
N ARG A 14 -6.21 -9.86 3.83
CA ARG A 14 -4.94 -10.28 3.26
C ARG A 14 -4.48 -9.30 2.19
N LEU A 15 -3.18 -9.08 2.10
CA LEU A 15 -2.53 -8.33 1.02
C LEU A 15 -1.37 -9.12 0.44
N ALA A 16 -1.30 -9.17 -0.89
CA ALA A 16 -0.16 -9.69 -1.63
C ALA A 16 1.03 -8.71 -1.54
N ALA A 17 2.21 -9.26 -1.27
CA ALA A 17 3.48 -8.57 -1.35
C ALA A 17 4.19 -8.93 -2.65
N HIS A 18 4.68 -7.90 -3.34
CA HIS A 18 5.39 -8.01 -4.61
C HIS A 18 6.85 -7.68 -4.38
N ARG A 19 7.74 -8.40 -5.05
CA ARG A 19 9.15 -8.02 -5.09
C ARG A 19 9.31 -6.76 -5.92
N LEU A 20 10.09 -5.79 -5.44
CA LEU A 20 10.47 -4.63 -6.22
C LEU A 20 11.47 -5.06 -7.30
N ILE A 21 11.24 -4.64 -8.54
CA ILE A 21 12.11 -4.93 -9.68
C ILE A 21 12.60 -3.60 -10.23
N GLU A 22 13.46 -2.94 -9.46
CA GLU A 22 14.09 -1.68 -9.83
C GLU A 22 15.61 -1.75 -9.71
N PRO A 23 16.37 -0.99 -10.52
CA PRO A 23 17.83 -0.93 -10.38
C PRO A 23 18.21 -0.54 -8.95
N GLY A 24 19.03 -1.37 -8.30
CA GLY A 24 19.46 -1.14 -6.90
C GLY A 24 18.59 -1.82 -5.84
N SER A 25 17.44 -2.40 -6.21
CA SER A 25 16.62 -3.20 -5.28
C SER A 25 17.28 -4.54 -4.94
N LYS A 26 17.14 -4.95 -3.68
CA LYS A 26 17.60 -6.24 -3.16
C LYS A 26 16.54 -7.32 -3.36
N PRO A 27 16.91 -8.62 -3.31
CA PRO A 27 15.95 -9.71 -3.49
C PRO A 27 14.79 -9.74 -2.50
N ASP A 28 15.00 -9.17 -1.31
CA ASP A 28 14.05 -9.06 -0.21
C ASP A 28 13.34 -7.71 -0.13
N ASP A 29 13.62 -6.77 -1.05
CA ASP A 29 12.86 -5.54 -1.16
C ASP A 29 11.48 -5.89 -1.73
N ILE A 30 10.47 -5.74 -0.88
CA ILE A 30 9.08 -6.01 -1.20
C ILE A 30 8.24 -4.75 -1.03
N ASN A 31 7.17 -4.68 -1.80
CA ASN A 31 6.22 -3.59 -1.79
C ASN A 31 4.79 -4.13 -1.76
N VAL A 32 3.93 -3.42 -1.04
CA VAL A 32 2.50 -3.70 -0.99
C VAL A 32 1.76 -2.51 -1.58
N PHE A 33 1.15 -2.73 -2.73
CA PHE A 33 0.26 -1.76 -3.38
C PHE A 33 -1.17 -2.14 -3.04
N PHE A 34 -1.97 -1.22 -2.52
CA PHE A 34 -3.33 -1.55 -2.09
C PHE A 34 -4.36 -0.45 -2.36
N ARG A 35 -5.61 -0.89 -2.40
CA ARG A 35 -6.80 -0.05 -2.34
C ARG A 35 -7.61 -0.46 -1.12
N ASP A 36 -8.36 0.49 -0.58
CA ASP A 36 -9.24 0.28 0.55
C ASP A 36 -10.48 1.18 0.42
N LEU A 37 -11.40 1.14 1.39
CA LEU A 37 -12.63 1.92 1.31
C LEU A 37 -12.43 3.45 1.35
N THR A 38 -11.24 3.93 1.72
CA THR A 38 -10.85 5.36 1.67
C THR A 38 -10.37 5.80 0.29
N THR A 39 -10.02 4.86 -0.61
CA THR A 39 -9.42 5.16 -1.92
C THR A 39 -10.39 5.94 -2.81
N GLY A 40 -9.95 7.11 -3.30
CA GLY A 40 -10.75 8.04 -4.10
C GLY A 40 -11.83 8.80 -3.30
N LYS A 41 -11.73 8.80 -1.97
CA LYS A 41 -12.64 9.51 -1.05
C LYS A 41 -11.92 10.28 0.03
N GLU A 42 -10.84 9.72 0.58
CA GLU A 42 -9.97 10.35 1.60
C GLU A 42 -8.48 10.22 1.20
N SER A 43 -8.15 9.21 0.38
CA SER A 43 -6.81 8.96 -0.16
C SER A 43 -6.82 8.93 -1.70
N TYR A 44 -5.63 8.94 -2.31
CA TYR A 44 -5.45 9.08 -3.76
C TYR A 44 -6.24 8.03 -4.55
N LYS A 45 -6.83 8.45 -5.68
CA LYS A 45 -7.81 7.66 -6.45
C LYS A 45 -7.33 6.31 -6.97
N VAL A 46 -6.02 6.12 -7.14
CA VAL A 46 -5.44 4.87 -7.66
C VAL A 46 -5.16 3.86 -6.54
N GLY A 47 -4.86 4.34 -5.33
CA GLY A 47 -4.43 3.52 -4.20
C GLY A 47 -3.19 4.12 -3.54
N ARG A 48 -2.70 3.42 -2.51
CA ARG A 48 -1.52 3.81 -1.71
C ARG A 48 -0.56 2.64 -1.60
N TYR A 49 0.69 2.95 -1.34
CA TYR A 49 1.78 1.99 -1.24
C TYR A 49 2.34 1.99 0.16
N VAL A 50 2.85 0.84 0.58
CA VAL A 50 3.58 0.70 1.84
C VAL A 50 4.73 -0.27 1.62
N GLU A 51 5.88 0.15 2.11
CA GLU A 51 7.11 -0.64 2.13
C GLU A 51 7.18 -1.35 3.47
N PRO A 52 7.07 -2.69 3.52
CA PRO A 52 7.17 -3.43 4.77
C PRO A 52 8.58 -3.35 5.33
N GLU A 53 8.70 -3.09 6.63
CA GLU A 53 9.98 -3.03 7.31
C GLU A 53 10.43 -4.45 7.71
N LYS A 54 11.55 -4.91 7.14
CA LYS A 54 12.15 -6.19 7.51
C LYS A 54 12.81 -6.12 8.87
N GLN A 55 12.42 -7.03 9.75
CA GLN A 55 12.96 -7.15 11.11
C GLN A 55 14.16 -8.09 11.17
N LYS A 56 14.95 -7.99 12.24
CA LYS A 56 16.17 -8.81 12.45
C LYS A 56 15.87 -10.30 12.57
N ASP A 57 14.68 -10.66 13.03
CA ASP A 57 14.21 -12.04 13.18
C ASP A 57 13.64 -12.63 11.87
N GLY A 58 13.66 -11.86 10.78
CA GLY A 58 13.15 -12.27 9.47
C GLY A 58 11.65 -12.03 9.28
N THR A 59 10.94 -11.49 10.27
CA THR A 59 9.56 -11.03 10.11
C THR A 59 9.51 -9.68 9.38
N TYR A 60 8.31 -9.27 8.99
CA TYR A 60 8.07 -7.96 8.36
C TYR A 60 6.96 -7.23 9.11
N VAL A 61 7.17 -5.95 9.35
CA VAL A 61 6.16 -5.03 9.87
C VAL A 61 5.53 -4.28 8.72
N LEU A 62 4.21 -4.41 8.57
CA LEU A 62 3.42 -3.65 7.61
C LEU A 62 2.77 -2.46 8.33
N ASP A 63 3.48 -1.32 8.38
CA ASP A 63 2.97 -0.11 9.04
C ASP A 63 2.19 0.79 8.08
N PHE A 64 0.86 0.76 8.19
CA PHE A 64 -0.01 1.59 7.39
C PHE A 64 0.11 3.10 7.68
N ASN A 65 0.72 3.53 8.79
CA ASN A 65 1.03 4.94 9.02
C ASN A 65 2.06 5.48 8.03
N MET A 66 2.89 4.59 7.47
CA MET A 66 3.88 4.91 6.46
C MET A 66 3.32 4.76 5.03
N ALA A 67 2.02 4.47 4.88
CA ALA A 67 1.42 4.35 3.56
C ALA A 67 1.39 5.69 2.84
N TYR A 68 1.87 5.74 1.60
CA TYR A 68 2.06 6.98 0.84
C TYR A 68 1.37 6.94 -0.53
N ASN A 69 1.13 8.12 -1.09
CA ASN A 69 0.56 8.28 -2.42
C ASN A 69 1.64 8.08 -3.51
N PRO A 70 1.36 7.38 -4.62
CA PRO A 70 2.31 7.24 -5.72
C PRO A 70 2.73 8.58 -6.31
N ALA A 71 3.91 8.61 -6.95
CA ALA A 71 4.38 9.80 -7.68
C ALA A 71 3.36 10.32 -8.72
N CYS A 72 2.57 9.42 -9.33
CA CYS A 72 1.53 9.81 -10.28
C CYS A 72 0.35 10.57 -9.64
N ALA A 73 0.27 10.64 -8.30
CA ALA A 73 -0.66 11.51 -7.60
C ALA A 73 -0.31 13.00 -7.75
N PHE A 74 0.97 13.31 -7.97
CA PHE A 74 1.46 14.68 -8.03
C PHE A 74 1.73 15.16 -9.47
N SER A 75 1.87 14.24 -10.42
CA SER A 75 2.18 14.56 -11.81
C SER A 75 1.72 13.48 -12.78
N ASN A 76 1.05 13.89 -13.86
CA ASN A 76 0.59 13.02 -14.94
C ASN A 76 1.73 12.47 -15.82
N TYR A 77 2.97 12.92 -15.61
CA TYR A 77 4.14 12.43 -16.34
C TYR A 77 4.68 11.09 -15.80
N TYR A 78 4.21 10.66 -14.63
CA TYR A 78 4.58 9.37 -14.06
C TYR A 78 3.52 8.31 -14.36
N ASN A 79 3.98 7.12 -14.73
CA ASN A 79 3.11 5.96 -14.85
C ASN A 79 2.54 5.60 -13.47
N CYS A 80 1.26 5.25 -13.41
CA CYS A 80 0.63 4.79 -12.17
C CYS A 80 0.75 3.26 -12.04
N PRO A 81 1.44 2.73 -11.02
CA PRO A 81 1.28 1.33 -10.62
C PRO A 81 -0.14 1.11 -10.11
N ILE A 82 -0.91 0.29 -10.81
CA ILE A 82 -2.25 -0.06 -10.40
C ILE A 82 -2.16 -1.21 -9.39
N PRO A 83 -2.66 -1.06 -8.15
CA PRO A 83 -2.72 -2.16 -7.21
C PRO A 83 -3.45 -3.37 -7.80
N PRO A 84 -2.97 -4.60 -7.57
CA PRO A 84 -3.61 -5.80 -8.09
C PRO A 84 -5.00 -5.99 -7.44
N LYS A 85 -5.88 -6.73 -8.12
CA LYS A 85 -7.29 -6.83 -7.72
C LYS A 85 -7.47 -7.46 -6.33
N GLU A 86 -6.62 -8.42 -6.00
CA GLU A 86 -6.57 -9.09 -4.70
C GLU A 86 -6.23 -8.14 -3.55
N ASN A 87 -5.55 -7.02 -3.81
CA ASN A 87 -5.20 -6.01 -2.81
C ASN A 87 -6.25 -4.90 -2.68
N ASN A 88 -7.51 -5.21 -2.98
CA ASN A 88 -8.64 -4.31 -2.79
C ASN A 88 -9.41 -4.66 -1.52
N LEU A 89 -9.01 -4.02 -0.42
CA LEU A 89 -9.59 -4.24 0.90
C LEU A 89 -11.03 -3.71 0.99
N LYS A 90 -11.90 -4.51 1.62
CA LYS A 90 -13.30 -4.12 1.91
C LYS A 90 -13.45 -3.44 3.28
N VAL A 91 -12.34 -2.93 3.82
CA VAL A 91 -12.27 -2.17 5.07
C VAL A 91 -11.63 -0.81 4.79
N ALA A 92 -11.78 0.15 5.70
CA ALA A 92 -11.16 1.47 5.60
C ALA A 92 -9.84 1.48 6.38
N ILE A 93 -8.73 1.82 5.73
CA ILE A 93 -7.44 2.03 6.39
C ILE A 93 -7.22 3.52 6.58
N ARG A 94 -7.52 4.04 7.76
CA ARG A 94 -7.41 5.48 8.09
C ARG A 94 -6.07 5.86 8.73
N ALA A 95 -4.99 5.23 8.26
CA ALA A 95 -3.61 5.56 8.60
C ALA A 95 -2.86 5.89 7.31
N GLY A 96 -1.78 6.66 7.41
CA GLY A 96 -0.96 7.09 6.27
C GLY A 96 -1.45 8.35 5.58
N GLU A 97 -0.87 8.61 4.42
CA GLU A 97 -1.10 9.83 3.65
C GLU A 97 -2.55 9.95 3.19
N LYS A 98 -3.10 11.15 3.35
CA LYS A 98 -4.39 11.58 2.81
C LYS A 98 -4.17 12.39 1.55
N ASP A 99 -5.18 12.45 0.70
CA ASP A 99 -5.15 13.33 -0.46
C ASP A 99 -5.96 14.60 -0.14
N SER A 100 -5.28 15.75 -0.19
CA SER A 100 -5.86 17.05 0.13
C SER A 100 -7.02 17.43 -0.79
N HIS A 101 -7.10 16.86 -2.00
CA HIS A 101 -8.20 17.10 -2.93
C HIS A 101 -9.55 16.57 -2.43
N TYR A 102 -9.57 15.71 -1.41
CA TYR A 102 -10.80 15.17 -0.82
C TYR A 102 -11.03 15.60 0.63
N SER A 103 -10.21 16.53 1.13
CA SER A 103 -10.39 17.10 2.47
C SER A 103 -11.42 18.24 2.38
N HIS A 104 -12.71 17.89 2.40
CA HIS A 104 -13.85 18.82 2.47
C HIS A 104 -14.63 18.65 3.76
#